data_AF-A0A5B9M4T5-F1
#
_entry.id   AF-A0A5B9M4T5-F1
#
_cell.length_a   1.000
_cell.length_b   1.000
_cell.length_c   1.000
_cell.angle_alpha   90.00
_cell.angle_beta   90.00
_cell.angle_gamma   90.00
#
_symmetry.space_group_name_H-M   'P 1'
#
loop_
_entity.id
_entity.type
_entity.pdbx_description
1 polymer ?
#
loop_
_entity_poly.entity_id
_entity_poly.type
_entity_poly.pdbx_seq_one_letter_code
_entity_poly.pdbx_strand_id
1 'polypeptide(L)'
;MAVIETDREVGWEKDYAERINPELMNKLLHRAVPVLEWTGWKITRVGPGFCESVLPLVVETTNQHGTHQAALISLSADYTGGMALTTLLTGTPLTGIHRGHPEESASLWLVGMDVKYENPSTSHLRAVSRVDPKTARRIQSRYFSGRVVLATIEVEFWSEDGERVAVAVMRYFAQATQKLLEHRSGGEQSPMTKLNLKTSARIIAGLRAMGGPAASQTTTDAQGRQLRIDGPHNHDRVAAGTHGVLQAKRLQKVLPQLGAMVGARTRQCDQVLRSIDGIEQLVMIGAGLDMRPIRRAADLRGATVFELDLPVMLAERQRVIERLEQQSGAVADAPERHQIAADFLQDDVGELLQKHFAFSETALTLFVYEGCSMYFDEQQNQRLLRSIRRRMKHPQSVLWMDCVTPAVINEGTGDPNIHEFVDRMEMIGERFVYGPADPRAFLRSCGFVCSSDVTAQQFLGSEDPTLGEYRFVTACQDVVDLDSVGPVE
;
A
#
# COMPACT_ATOMS: atom_id res chain seq x y z
N MET A 1 29.12 -4.38 4.35
CA MET A 1 29.40 -3.38 3.29
C MET A 1 29.24 -4.08 1.96
N ALA A 2 28.01 -4.20 1.48
CA ALA A 2 27.77 -4.62 0.10
C ALA A 2 27.95 -3.38 -0.78
N VAL A 3 28.97 -3.43 -1.63
CA VAL A 3 29.10 -2.54 -2.77
C VAL A 3 27.88 -2.84 -3.64
N ILE A 4 27.08 -1.82 -3.98
CA ILE A 4 26.09 -1.95 -5.05
C ILE A 4 26.93 -2.35 -6.27
N GLU A 5 26.79 -3.59 -6.74
CA GLU A 5 27.38 -4.03 -8.01
C GLU A 5 26.76 -3.18 -9.12
N THR A 6 27.42 -2.07 -9.44
CA THR A 6 27.09 -1.20 -10.56
C THR A 6 27.59 -1.85 -11.83
N ASP A 7 26.99 -2.98 -12.23
CA ASP A 7 27.26 -3.56 -13.54
C ASP A 7 26.27 -3.00 -14.56
N ARG A 8 26.56 -1.74 -14.97
CA ARG A 8 26.27 -1.06 -16.25
C ARG A 8 26.20 0.45 -15.99
N GLU A 9 27.28 1.18 -16.27
CA GLU A 9 27.18 2.63 -16.49
C GLU A 9 26.24 2.87 -17.67
N VAL A 10 24.99 3.26 -17.38
CA VAL A 10 24.02 3.61 -18.42
C VAL A 10 24.43 4.95 -19.00
N GLY A 11 24.77 4.99 -20.29
CA GLY A 11 25.07 6.23 -21.00
C GLY A 11 23.86 7.16 -21.06
N TRP A 12 24.08 8.47 -21.14
CA TRP A 12 23.02 9.48 -21.15
C TRP A 12 22.01 9.27 -22.28
N GLU A 13 22.46 8.90 -23.48
CA GLU A 13 21.57 8.68 -24.63
C GLU A 13 20.59 7.53 -24.38
N LYS A 14 21.08 6.45 -23.76
CA LYS A 14 20.26 5.30 -23.38
C LYS A 14 19.29 5.67 -22.28
N ASP A 15 19.79 6.35 -21.24
CA ASP A 15 18.97 6.82 -20.12
C ASP A 15 17.86 7.79 -20.57
N TYR A 16 18.18 8.69 -21.50
CA TYR A 16 17.21 9.59 -22.13
C TYR A 16 16.12 8.79 -22.85
N ALA A 17 16.50 7.86 -23.72
CA ALA A 17 15.55 7.07 -24.49
C ALA A 17 14.63 6.22 -23.60
N GLU A 18 15.17 5.60 -22.55
CA GLU A 18 14.46 4.58 -21.78
C GLU A 18 13.79 5.12 -20.50
N ARG A 19 14.29 6.21 -19.92
CA ARG A 19 13.86 6.68 -18.59
C ARG A 19 13.31 8.10 -18.60
N ILE A 20 14.02 9.07 -19.16
CA ILE A 20 13.79 10.49 -18.85
C ILE A 20 13.30 11.39 -20.00
N ASN A 21 13.09 10.87 -21.21
CA ASN A 21 12.61 11.71 -22.31
C ASN A 21 11.25 12.39 -21.99
N PRO A 22 10.97 13.60 -22.53
CA PRO A 22 9.77 14.36 -22.18
C PRO A 22 8.44 13.63 -22.44
N GLU A 23 8.34 12.85 -23.53
CA GLU A 23 7.11 12.12 -23.86
C GLU A 23 6.77 11.10 -22.77
N LEU A 24 7.74 10.25 -22.41
CA LEU A 24 7.61 9.26 -21.34
C LEU A 24 7.32 9.93 -20.00
N MET A 25 8.12 10.93 -19.61
CA MET A 25 8.00 11.57 -18.31
C MET A 25 6.67 12.32 -18.14
N ASN A 26 6.16 12.96 -19.19
CA ASN A 26 4.84 13.59 -19.14
C ASN A 26 3.75 12.54 -18.89
N LYS A 27 3.77 11.42 -19.61
CA LYS A 27 2.83 10.31 -19.40
C LYS A 27 2.90 9.75 -17.97
N LEU A 28 4.10 9.52 -17.44
CA LEU A 28 4.28 8.97 -16.09
C LEU A 28 3.84 9.97 -15.01
N LEU A 29 4.25 11.25 -15.12
CA LEU A 29 3.93 12.28 -14.15
C LEU A 29 2.43 12.62 -14.14
N HIS A 30 1.79 12.71 -15.31
CA HIS A 30 0.33 12.91 -15.40
C HIS A 30 -0.45 11.78 -14.72
N ARG A 31 -0.02 10.54 -14.93
CA ARG A 31 -0.62 9.38 -14.28
C ARG A 31 -0.43 9.39 -12.76
N ALA A 32 0.77 9.73 -12.30
CA ALA A 32 1.10 9.77 -10.88
C ALA A 32 0.43 10.97 -10.16
N VAL A 33 0.31 12.10 -10.85
CA VAL A 33 -0.08 13.40 -10.29
C VAL A 33 -1.15 14.04 -11.20
N PRO A 34 -2.44 13.67 -11.04
CA PRO A 34 -3.50 14.07 -11.97
C PRO A 34 -3.71 15.58 -12.11
N VAL A 35 -3.32 16.38 -11.11
CA VAL A 35 -3.39 17.85 -11.21
C VAL A 35 -2.45 18.39 -12.30
N LEU A 36 -1.35 17.71 -12.62
CA LEU A 36 -0.46 18.10 -13.73
C LEU A 36 -1.14 17.91 -15.08
N GLU A 37 -1.89 16.81 -15.25
CA GLU A 37 -2.71 16.57 -16.44
C GLU A 37 -3.83 17.61 -16.55
N TRP A 38 -4.57 17.82 -15.44
CA TRP A 38 -5.68 18.77 -15.37
C TRP A 38 -5.27 20.20 -15.71
N THR A 39 -4.07 20.61 -15.30
CA THR A 39 -3.52 21.94 -15.58
C THR A 39 -2.83 22.03 -16.93
N GLY A 40 -2.69 20.93 -17.67
CA GLY A 40 -1.94 20.88 -18.92
C GLY A 40 -0.42 21.11 -18.76
N TRP A 41 0.10 21.05 -17.53
CA TRP A 41 1.53 21.21 -17.26
C TRP A 41 2.33 20.12 -17.96
N LYS A 42 3.44 20.45 -18.61
CA LYS A 42 4.29 19.44 -19.28
C LYS A 42 5.75 19.85 -19.38
N ILE A 43 6.62 18.86 -19.33
CA ILE A 43 8.04 18.95 -19.67
C ILE A 43 8.17 19.13 -21.19
N THR A 44 8.95 20.11 -21.61
CA THR A 44 9.25 20.36 -23.03
C THR A 44 10.64 19.87 -23.39
N ARG A 45 11.60 19.88 -22.44
CA ARG A 45 12.99 19.52 -22.70
C ARG A 45 13.70 19.11 -21.42
N VAL A 46 14.61 18.15 -21.54
CA VAL A 46 15.49 17.70 -20.46
C VAL A 46 16.94 17.58 -20.95
N GLY A 47 17.88 17.68 -20.04
CA GLY A 47 19.32 17.51 -20.25
C GLY A 47 19.99 17.16 -18.91
N PRO A 48 21.28 16.77 -18.88
CA PRO A 48 21.95 16.49 -17.62
C PRO A 48 21.94 17.72 -16.69
N GLY A 49 21.26 17.61 -15.55
CA GLY A 49 21.06 18.72 -14.62
C GLY A 49 20.14 19.83 -15.14
N PHE A 50 19.30 19.54 -16.14
CA PHE A 50 18.47 20.54 -16.81
C PHE A 50 17.04 20.02 -17.05
N CYS A 51 16.07 20.87 -16.78
CA CYS A 51 14.68 20.66 -17.18
C CYS A 51 14.03 21.97 -17.60
N GLU A 52 13.22 21.91 -18.65
CA GLU A 52 12.30 22.96 -19.06
C GLU A 52 10.88 22.39 -19.09
N SER A 53 9.93 23.15 -18.56
CA SER A 53 8.51 22.82 -18.59
C SER A 53 7.68 24.05 -18.93
N VAL A 54 6.40 23.82 -19.21
CA VAL A 54 5.41 24.87 -19.40
C VAL A 54 4.25 24.67 -18.43
N LEU A 55 3.87 25.75 -17.73
CA LEU A 55 2.61 25.89 -17.03
C LEU A 55 1.71 26.77 -17.90
N PRO A 56 0.74 26.19 -18.63
CA PRO A 56 -0.11 26.98 -19.52
C PRO A 56 -1.04 27.87 -18.69
N LEU A 57 -1.41 29.01 -19.26
CA LEU A 57 -2.46 29.89 -18.72
C LEU A 57 -3.78 29.49 -19.38
N VAL A 58 -4.60 28.76 -18.64
CA VAL A 58 -5.88 28.22 -19.06
C VAL A 58 -6.90 28.45 -17.94
N VAL A 59 -8.16 28.07 -18.17
CA VAL A 59 -9.26 28.27 -17.21
C VAL A 59 -8.92 27.64 -15.85
N GLU A 60 -8.28 26.49 -15.86
CA GLU A 60 -7.92 25.70 -14.67
C GLU A 60 -6.76 26.30 -13.89
N THR A 61 -5.91 27.10 -14.54
CA THR A 61 -4.67 27.62 -13.96
C THR A 61 -4.72 29.11 -13.62
N THR A 62 -5.71 29.82 -14.13
CA THR A 62 -5.89 31.27 -13.90
C THR A 62 -6.64 31.58 -12.60
N ASN A 63 -6.58 32.83 -12.16
CA ASN A 63 -7.30 33.39 -11.02
C ASN A 63 -8.23 34.54 -11.48
N GLN A 64 -8.95 35.16 -10.54
CA GLN A 64 -9.89 36.27 -10.82
C GLN A 64 -9.23 37.51 -11.49
N HIS A 65 -7.90 37.61 -11.45
CA HIS A 65 -7.10 38.68 -12.05
C HIS A 65 -6.47 38.27 -13.39
N GLY A 66 -6.78 37.09 -13.93
CA GLY A 66 -6.25 36.63 -15.21
C GLY A 66 -4.79 36.17 -15.15
N THR A 67 -4.25 35.88 -13.96
CA THR A 67 -2.87 35.40 -13.76
C THR A 67 -2.86 34.00 -13.16
N HIS A 68 -1.72 33.31 -13.23
CA HIS A 68 -1.58 31.99 -12.61
C HIS A 68 -1.82 32.02 -11.10
N GLN A 69 -2.42 30.96 -10.59
CA GLN A 69 -2.51 30.73 -9.15
C GLN A 69 -1.11 30.44 -8.57
N ALA A 70 -0.77 31.10 -7.46
CA ALA A 70 0.53 30.96 -6.79
C ALA A 70 0.88 29.49 -6.47
N ALA A 71 -0.11 28.71 -6.01
CA ALA A 71 0.08 27.29 -5.70
C ALA A 71 0.48 26.46 -6.93
N LEU A 72 0.03 26.82 -8.13
CA LEU A 72 0.37 26.12 -9.36
C LEU A 72 1.77 26.47 -9.85
N ILE A 73 2.25 27.69 -9.59
CA ILE A 73 3.65 28.06 -9.84
C ILE A 73 4.57 27.26 -8.92
N SER A 74 4.24 27.13 -7.63
CA SER A 74 4.97 26.27 -6.69
C SER A 74 4.98 24.80 -7.13
N LEU A 75 3.83 24.27 -7.58
CA LEU A 75 3.74 22.90 -8.11
C LEU A 75 4.62 22.73 -9.36
N SER A 76 4.54 23.67 -10.31
CA SER A 76 5.37 23.66 -11.52
C SER A 76 6.86 23.73 -11.19
N ALA A 77 7.25 24.51 -10.17
CA ALA A 77 8.63 24.60 -9.72
C ALA A 77 9.14 23.28 -9.15
N ASP A 78 8.29 22.57 -8.39
CA ASP A 78 8.63 21.29 -7.76
C ASP A 78 8.96 20.24 -8.83
N TYR A 79 8.06 20.03 -9.79
CA TYR A 79 8.28 19.03 -10.83
C TYR A 79 9.39 19.44 -11.81
N THR A 80 9.59 20.73 -12.09
CA THR A 80 10.70 21.18 -12.95
C THR A 80 12.07 20.99 -12.28
N GLY A 81 12.21 21.42 -11.02
CA GLY A 81 13.45 21.28 -10.27
C GLY A 81 13.76 19.82 -9.90
N GLY A 82 12.74 19.06 -9.50
CA GLY A 82 12.84 17.63 -9.21
C GLY A 82 13.26 16.84 -10.44
N MET A 83 12.73 17.18 -11.63
CA MET A 83 13.16 16.57 -12.89
C MET A 83 14.61 16.92 -13.22
N ALA A 84 15.03 18.17 -13.05
CA ALA A 84 16.43 18.56 -13.24
C ALA A 84 17.38 17.77 -12.31
N LEU A 85 16.99 17.51 -11.05
CA LEU A 85 17.73 16.62 -10.15
C LEU A 85 17.77 15.18 -10.70
N THR A 86 16.62 14.68 -11.13
CA THR A 86 16.43 13.30 -11.61
C THR A 86 17.31 12.95 -12.81
N THR A 87 17.54 13.91 -13.70
CA THR A 87 18.47 13.74 -14.84
C THR A 87 19.93 13.52 -14.41
N LEU A 88 20.30 13.86 -13.17
CA LEU A 88 21.64 13.59 -12.63
C LEU A 88 21.80 12.18 -12.07
N LEU A 89 20.68 11.49 -11.79
CA LEU A 89 20.65 10.12 -11.27
C LEU A 89 20.51 9.12 -12.43
N THR A 90 21.48 9.13 -13.35
CA THR A 90 21.46 8.32 -14.57
C THR A 90 21.25 6.84 -14.26
N GLY A 91 20.39 6.17 -15.02
CA GLY A 91 20.07 4.74 -14.84
C GLY A 91 19.26 4.43 -13.59
N THR A 92 18.83 5.43 -12.81
CA THR A 92 18.12 5.22 -11.54
C THR A 92 16.64 5.60 -11.69
N PRO A 93 15.70 4.63 -11.68
CA PRO A 93 14.26 4.88 -11.64
C PRO A 93 13.84 5.70 -10.42
N LEU A 94 12.77 6.49 -10.53
CA LEU A 94 12.15 7.16 -9.37
C LEU A 94 10.99 6.33 -8.81
N THR A 95 11.02 6.07 -7.50
CA THR A 95 9.93 5.42 -6.78
C THR A 95 8.62 6.21 -6.91
N GLY A 96 7.55 5.52 -7.29
CA GLY A 96 6.22 6.09 -7.47
C GLY A 96 5.99 6.80 -8.82
N ILE A 97 7.00 6.90 -9.68
CA ILE A 97 6.88 7.47 -11.03
C ILE A 97 7.27 6.43 -12.10
N HIS A 98 8.45 5.82 -11.98
CA HIS A 98 8.93 4.80 -12.90
C HIS A 98 8.54 3.40 -12.41
N ARG A 99 8.51 2.43 -13.35
CA ARG A 99 8.51 1.00 -13.00
C ARG A 99 9.86 0.63 -12.39
N GLY A 100 9.88 -0.31 -11.42
CA GLY A 100 11.13 -0.84 -10.86
C GLY A 100 11.06 -1.16 -9.37
N HIS A 101 12.08 -1.89 -8.89
CA HIS A 101 12.17 -2.35 -7.51
C HIS A 101 12.84 -1.32 -6.59
N PRO A 102 12.49 -1.31 -5.29
CA PRO A 102 13.13 -0.43 -4.29
C PRO A 102 14.65 -0.54 -4.21
N GLU A 103 15.22 -1.67 -4.66
CA GLU A 103 16.67 -1.92 -4.70
C GLU A 103 17.39 -1.11 -5.77
N GLU A 104 16.68 -0.72 -6.82
CA GLU A 104 17.25 -0.03 -7.99
C GLU A 104 16.78 1.43 -8.09
N SER A 105 15.81 1.84 -7.28
CA SER A 105 15.16 3.14 -7.41
C SER A 105 15.65 4.20 -6.39
N ALA A 106 15.49 5.46 -6.75
CA ALA A 106 15.63 6.61 -5.86
C ALA A 106 14.28 7.02 -5.26
N SER A 107 14.29 7.38 -3.99
CA SER A 107 13.21 8.16 -3.37
C SER A 107 13.62 9.63 -3.34
N LEU A 108 12.74 10.50 -3.81
CA LEU A 108 12.97 11.94 -3.98
C LEU A 108 11.72 12.70 -3.52
N TRP A 109 11.89 13.72 -2.68
CA TRP A 109 10.80 14.63 -2.32
C TRP A 109 11.30 16.04 -2.00
N LEU A 110 10.38 17.01 -2.08
CA LEU A 110 10.61 18.39 -1.68
C LEU A 110 10.60 18.52 -0.16
N VAL A 111 11.67 19.11 0.40
CA VAL A 111 11.83 19.38 1.84
C VAL A 111 11.38 20.80 2.19
N GLY A 112 11.51 21.73 1.25
CA GLY A 112 11.10 23.12 1.43
C GLY A 112 11.24 23.91 0.14
N MET A 113 10.50 25.01 0.06
CA MET A 113 10.51 25.90 -1.08
C MET A 113 10.38 27.35 -0.64
N ASP A 114 10.98 28.25 -1.41
CA ASP A 114 10.78 29.69 -1.36
C ASP A 114 10.48 30.17 -2.79
N VAL A 115 9.41 30.94 -3.00
CA VAL A 115 9.05 31.47 -4.31
C VAL A 115 8.96 32.98 -4.23
N LYS A 116 9.89 33.64 -4.93
CA LYS A 116 9.90 35.09 -5.09
C LYS A 116 9.23 35.48 -6.40
N TYR A 117 8.11 36.19 -6.31
CA TYR A 117 7.43 36.77 -7.45
C TYR A 117 8.04 38.13 -7.78
N GLU A 118 8.38 38.34 -9.04
CA GLU A 118 8.99 39.57 -9.52
C GLU A 118 8.01 40.38 -10.38
N ASN A 119 7.27 39.71 -11.26
CA ASN A 119 6.29 40.34 -12.15
C ASN A 119 5.02 39.46 -12.28
N PRO A 120 3.84 40.04 -12.52
CA PRO A 120 2.67 39.27 -12.92
C PRO A 120 2.82 38.74 -14.34
N SER A 121 2.08 37.69 -14.70
CA SER A 121 2.00 37.21 -16.09
C SER A 121 0.56 36.84 -16.45
N THR A 122 0.19 37.19 -17.68
CA THR A 122 -1.09 36.85 -18.32
C THR A 122 -0.86 36.00 -19.58
N SER A 123 0.24 35.27 -19.64
CA SER A 123 0.61 34.35 -20.74
C SER A 123 1.09 33.02 -20.19
N HIS A 124 1.40 32.04 -21.04
CA HIS A 124 1.97 30.77 -20.54
C HIS A 124 3.31 31.01 -19.85
N LEU A 125 3.57 30.25 -18.78
CA LEU A 125 4.83 30.34 -18.06
C LEU A 125 5.76 29.22 -18.48
N ARG A 126 6.94 29.60 -18.97
CA ARG A 126 8.05 28.69 -19.21
C ARG A 126 8.90 28.61 -17.95
N ALA A 127 8.97 27.43 -17.34
CA ALA A 127 9.82 27.17 -16.18
C ALA A 127 11.13 26.52 -16.64
N VAL A 128 12.26 27.04 -16.16
CA VAL A 128 13.61 26.57 -16.52
C VAL A 128 14.40 26.31 -15.26
N SER A 129 14.98 25.12 -15.15
CA SER A 129 15.91 24.77 -14.08
C SER A 129 17.22 24.26 -14.67
N ARG A 130 18.33 24.79 -14.15
CA ARG A 130 19.69 24.38 -14.52
C ARG A 130 20.54 24.26 -13.26
N VAL A 131 20.95 23.04 -12.95
CA VAL A 131 21.87 22.76 -11.86
C VAL A 131 23.28 23.11 -12.29
N ASP A 132 23.99 23.91 -11.49
CA ASP A 132 25.36 24.28 -11.79
C ASP A 132 26.30 23.04 -11.76
N PRO A 133 27.38 23.01 -12.57
CA PRO A 133 28.25 21.83 -12.67
C PRO A 133 28.93 21.38 -11.36
N LYS A 134 29.10 22.28 -10.38
CA LYS A 134 29.69 21.94 -9.08
C LYS A 134 28.65 21.23 -8.22
N THR A 135 27.42 21.74 -8.16
CA THR A 135 26.32 21.10 -7.46
C THR A 135 25.93 19.77 -8.11
N ALA A 136 25.91 19.70 -9.44
CA ALA A 136 25.61 18.47 -10.18
C ALA A 136 26.58 17.33 -9.80
N ARG A 137 27.89 17.58 -9.88
CA ARG A 137 28.92 16.60 -9.46
C ARG A 137 28.79 16.19 -8.00
N ARG A 138 28.44 17.12 -7.12
CA ARG A 138 28.21 16.84 -5.69
C ARG A 138 26.99 15.94 -5.48
N ILE A 139 25.89 16.18 -6.19
CA ILE A 139 24.68 15.35 -6.13
C ILE A 139 25.01 13.92 -6.56
N GLN A 140 25.62 13.77 -7.73
CA GLN A 140 26.01 12.46 -8.29
C GLN A 140 26.95 11.71 -7.34
N SER A 141 28.04 12.36 -6.92
CA SER A 141 29.01 11.75 -6.01
C SER A 141 28.37 11.30 -4.70
N ARG A 142 27.47 12.11 -4.11
CA ARG A 142 26.78 11.73 -2.87
C ARG A 142 25.81 10.57 -3.09
N TYR A 143 24.97 10.63 -4.12
CA TYR A 143 23.97 9.60 -4.39
C TYR A 143 24.62 8.25 -4.66
N PHE A 144 25.56 8.19 -5.62
CA PHE A 144 26.22 6.94 -6.02
C PHE A 144 27.23 6.41 -4.98
N SER A 145 27.67 7.23 -4.01
CA SER A 145 28.36 6.75 -2.81
C SER A 145 27.41 6.28 -1.69
N GLY A 146 26.12 6.17 -1.98
CA GLY A 146 25.08 5.72 -1.06
C GLY A 146 24.77 6.69 0.07
N ARG A 147 25.10 7.98 -0.08
CA ARG A 147 24.84 9.03 0.92
C ARG A 147 23.57 9.80 0.58
N VAL A 148 22.91 10.31 1.62
CA VAL A 148 21.77 11.24 1.47
C VAL A 148 22.16 12.47 0.66
N VAL A 149 21.33 12.82 -0.31
CA VAL A 149 21.40 14.08 -1.06
C VAL A 149 20.44 15.09 -0.42
N LEU A 150 20.96 16.26 -0.07
CA LEU A 150 20.17 17.45 0.21
C LEU A 150 20.66 18.52 -0.77
N ALA A 151 19.82 18.90 -1.73
CA ALA A 151 20.18 19.79 -2.82
C ALA A 151 19.21 20.95 -2.93
N THR A 152 19.74 22.15 -3.09
CA THR A 152 18.95 23.34 -3.43
C THR A 152 19.07 23.58 -4.92
N ILE A 153 17.94 23.69 -5.60
CA ILE A 153 17.83 23.86 -7.05
C ILE A 153 16.92 25.04 -7.33
N GLU A 154 17.37 25.94 -8.20
CA GLU A 154 16.60 27.10 -8.62
C GLU A 154 15.76 26.79 -9.87
N VAL A 155 14.58 27.39 -9.93
CA VAL A 155 13.68 27.36 -11.09
C VAL A 155 13.26 28.79 -11.40
N GLU A 156 13.50 29.22 -12.62
CA GLU A 156 13.09 30.53 -13.12
C GLU A 156 11.85 30.40 -14.00
N PHE A 157 10.92 31.33 -13.85
CA PHE A 157 9.69 31.41 -14.65
C PHE A 157 9.74 32.62 -15.56
N TRP A 158 9.43 32.39 -16.84
CA TRP A 158 9.47 33.40 -17.89
C TRP A 158 8.13 33.47 -18.61
N SER A 159 7.65 34.68 -18.90
CA SER A 159 6.48 34.91 -19.77
C SER A 159 6.84 34.67 -21.24
N GLU A 160 5.82 34.64 -22.11
CA GLU A 160 6.01 34.60 -23.56
C GLU A 160 6.77 35.82 -24.10
N ASP A 161 6.65 36.96 -23.44
CA ASP A 161 7.35 38.21 -23.78
C ASP A 161 8.81 38.23 -23.28
N GLY A 162 9.25 37.16 -22.60
CA GLY A 162 10.62 37.05 -22.08
C GLY A 162 10.86 37.80 -20.78
N GLU A 163 9.81 38.22 -20.07
CA GLU A 163 9.92 38.82 -18.75
C GLU A 163 10.03 37.74 -17.67
N ARG A 164 10.89 37.96 -16.68
CA ARG A 164 11.02 37.03 -15.55
C ARG A 164 9.90 37.28 -14.54
N VAL A 165 9.10 36.26 -14.32
CA VAL A 165 7.86 36.31 -13.52
C VAL A 165 8.13 35.94 -12.07
N ALA A 166 8.90 34.87 -11.87
CA ALA A 166 9.24 34.37 -10.54
C ALA A 166 10.56 33.59 -10.54
N VAL A 167 11.17 33.49 -9.36
CA VAL A 167 12.29 32.60 -9.08
C VAL A 167 11.92 31.75 -7.86
N ALA A 168 12.01 30.43 -8.00
CA ALA A 168 11.75 29.48 -6.95
C ALA A 168 13.04 28.78 -6.51
N VAL A 169 13.28 28.72 -5.21
CA VAL A 169 14.39 28.03 -4.59
C VAL A 169 13.86 26.76 -3.92
N MET A 170 14.18 25.61 -4.50
CA MET A 170 13.60 24.31 -4.13
C MET A 170 14.65 23.45 -3.44
N ARG A 171 14.37 22.99 -2.21
CA ARG A 171 15.27 22.10 -1.46
C ARG A 171 14.77 20.67 -1.49
N TYR A 172 15.49 19.79 -2.17
CA TYR A 172 15.16 18.38 -2.34
C TYR A 172 15.96 17.47 -1.43
N PHE A 173 15.32 16.38 -1.00
CA PHE A 173 15.97 15.19 -0.48
C PHE A 173 16.00 14.11 -1.57
N ALA A 174 17.09 13.36 -1.67
CA ALA A 174 17.12 12.10 -2.42
C ALA A 174 18.02 11.03 -1.78
N GLN A 175 17.61 9.77 -1.85
CA GLN A 175 18.40 8.60 -1.42
C GLN A 175 17.91 7.33 -2.13
N ALA A 176 18.76 6.31 -2.25
CA ALA A 176 18.33 4.97 -2.66
C ALA A 176 17.19 4.47 -1.78
N THR A 177 16.12 3.95 -2.39
CA THR A 177 14.88 3.59 -1.71
C THR A 177 15.10 2.45 -0.71
N GLN A 178 15.91 1.44 -1.05
CA GLN A 178 16.29 0.35 -0.16
C GLN A 178 16.80 0.84 1.20
N LYS A 179 17.64 1.88 1.24
CA LYS A 179 18.18 2.44 2.48
C LYS A 179 17.13 3.12 3.37
N LEU A 180 15.99 3.52 2.83
CA LEU A 180 14.87 4.05 3.61
C LEU A 180 14.00 2.92 4.20
N LEU A 181 14.04 1.75 3.56
CA LEU A 181 13.30 0.55 3.97
C LEU A 181 14.08 -0.31 4.98
N GLU A 182 15.41 -0.26 4.94
CA GLU A 182 16.30 -0.89 5.92
C GLU A 182 15.97 -0.45 7.36
N HIS A 183 15.86 -1.43 8.25
CA HIS A 183 15.64 -1.18 9.68
C HIS A 183 16.85 -0.45 10.27
N ARG A 184 16.60 0.68 10.93
CA ARG A 184 17.66 1.37 11.69
C ARG A 184 18.04 0.49 12.88
N SER A 185 19.34 0.30 13.09
CA SER A 185 19.91 -0.43 14.22
C SER A 185 19.33 0.15 15.53
N GLY A 186 18.43 -0.59 16.18
CA GLY A 186 17.64 -0.11 17.32
C GLY A 186 16.14 -0.41 17.24
N GLY A 187 15.64 -1.01 16.15
CA GLY A 187 14.23 -1.43 16.02
C GLY A 187 13.26 -0.29 15.70
N GLU A 188 13.72 0.95 15.61
CA GLU A 188 12.90 2.09 15.19
C GLU A 188 12.74 2.14 13.66
N GLN A 189 11.55 1.79 13.19
CA GLN A 189 11.15 1.98 11.79
C GLN A 189 11.13 3.48 11.42
N SER A 190 11.55 3.80 10.19
CA SER A 190 11.51 5.17 9.68
C SER A 190 10.06 5.72 9.65
N PRO A 191 9.83 7.04 9.81
CA PRO A 191 8.50 7.64 9.69
C PRO A 191 7.80 7.31 8.37
N MET A 192 8.55 7.14 7.28
CA MET A 192 8.03 6.79 5.96
C MET A 192 7.53 5.33 5.93
N THR A 193 8.29 4.39 6.49
CA THR A 193 7.88 2.98 6.61
C THR A 193 6.60 2.85 7.44
N LYS A 194 6.52 3.59 8.56
CA LYS A 194 5.32 3.67 9.41
C LYS A 194 4.12 4.26 8.66
N LEU A 195 4.34 5.26 7.80
CA LEU A 195 3.29 5.87 6.99
C LEU A 195 2.77 4.92 5.91
N ASN A 196 3.66 4.18 5.23
CA ASN A 196 3.29 3.22 4.19
C ASN A 196 2.42 2.09 4.75
N LEU A 197 2.83 1.47 5.86
CA LEU A 197 2.04 0.43 6.54
C LEU A 197 0.61 0.91 6.89
N LYS A 198 0.50 2.11 7.46
CA LYS A 198 -0.80 2.71 7.77
C LYS A 198 -1.61 3.02 6.52
N THR A 199 -0.95 3.44 5.45
CA THR A 199 -1.61 3.84 4.19
C THR A 199 -2.24 2.63 3.51
N SER A 200 -1.52 1.52 3.37
CA SER A 200 -2.05 0.28 2.79
C SER A 200 -3.23 -0.25 3.62
N ALA A 201 -3.12 -0.30 4.95
CA ALA A 201 -4.23 -0.73 5.81
C ALA A 201 -5.49 0.15 5.68
N ARG A 202 -5.31 1.47 5.54
CA ARG A 202 -6.40 2.44 5.31
C ARG A 202 -7.03 2.30 3.92
N ILE A 203 -6.23 1.99 2.90
CA ILE A 203 -6.71 1.69 1.55
C ILE A 203 -7.59 0.44 1.57
N ILE A 204 -7.13 -0.65 2.18
CA ILE A 204 -7.88 -1.91 2.25
C ILE A 204 -9.20 -1.71 3.02
N ALA A 205 -9.16 -0.97 4.14
CA ALA A 205 -10.39 -0.55 4.84
C ALA A 205 -11.32 0.29 3.93
N GLY A 206 -10.75 1.18 3.12
CA GLY A 206 -11.51 1.96 2.15
C GLY A 206 -12.18 1.09 1.08
N LEU A 207 -11.48 0.08 0.57
CA LEU A 207 -12.03 -0.89 -0.40
C LEU A 207 -13.16 -1.72 0.23
N ARG A 208 -13.01 -2.18 1.48
CA ARG A 208 -14.10 -2.85 2.22
C ARG A 208 -15.32 -1.94 2.37
N ALA A 209 -15.11 -0.69 2.74
CA ALA A 209 -16.18 0.30 2.90
C ALA A 209 -16.98 0.53 1.61
N MET A 210 -16.38 0.28 0.44
CA MET A 210 -16.99 0.44 -0.87
C MET A 210 -17.71 -0.83 -1.37
N GLY A 211 -17.33 -2.02 -0.90
CA GLY A 211 -17.85 -3.32 -1.39
C GLY A 211 -19.07 -3.89 -0.66
N GLY A 212 -19.62 -3.20 0.34
CA GLY A 212 -20.76 -3.68 1.14
C GLY A 212 -22.13 -3.42 0.50
N PRO A 213 -23.17 -4.25 0.77
CA PRO A 213 -24.56 -3.99 0.34
C PRO A 213 -25.16 -2.67 0.87
N ALA A 214 -24.54 -2.06 1.88
CA ALA A 214 -24.92 -0.76 2.45
C ALA A 214 -24.18 0.44 1.82
N ALA A 215 -23.45 0.25 0.70
CA ALA A 215 -22.48 1.23 0.19
C ALA A 215 -23.05 2.47 -0.53
N SER A 216 -24.36 2.66 -0.64
CA SER A 216 -24.90 3.98 -0.99
C SER A 216 -26.40 4.12 -0.70
N GLN A 217 -26.78 5.01 0.21
CA GLN A 217 -27.98 5.81 -0.02
C GLN A 217 -27.52 7.12 -0.66
N THR A 218 -28.02 7.43 -1.85
CA THR A 218 -27.88 8.76 -2.47
C THR A 218 -29.15 9.54 -2.19
N THR A 219 -29.03 10.71 -1.56
CA THR A 219 -30.11 11.70 -1.52
C THR A 219 -29.81 12.79 -2.53
N THR A 220 -30.81 13.60 -2.86
CA THR A 220 -30.64 14.72 -3.78
C THR A 220 -30.90 16.00 -2.98
N ASP A 221 -30.00 16.97 -3.05
CA ASP A 221 -30.23 18.27 -2.42
C ASP A 221 -31.28 19.09 -3.19
N ALA A 222 -31.66 20.24 -2.62
CA ALA A 222 -32.66 21.13 -3.22
C ALA A 222 -32.24 21.71 -4.59
N GLN A 223 -30.99 21.53 -5.00
CA GLN A 223 -30.42 21.96 -6.27
C GLN A 223 -30.17 20.80 -7.25
N GLY A 224 -30.63 19.58 -6.95
CA GLY A 224 -30.51 18.43 -7.83
C GLY A 224 -29.17 17.69 -7.76
N ARG A 225 -28.28 18.01 -6.80
CA ARG A 225 -26.99 17.33 -6.66
C ARG A 225 -27.17 16.04 -5.85
N GLN A 226 -26.65 14.93 -6.38
CA GLN A 226 -26.61 13.66 -5.65
C GLN A 226 -25.59 13.73 -4.50
N LEU A 227 -26.09 13.68 -3.27
CA LEU A 227 -25.32 13.56 -2.04
C LEU A 227 -25.30 12.10 -1.60
N ARG A 228 -24.12 11.52 -1.51
CA ARG A 228 -23.94 10.18 -0.94
C ARG A 228 -24.05 10.27 0.59
N ILE A 229 -25.14 9.77 1.15
CA ILE A 229 -25.28 9.51 2.59
C ILE A 229 -24.73 8.11 2.84
N ASP A 230 -23.47 8.06 3.24
CA ASP A 230 -22.90 6.86 3.82
C ASP A 230 -23.54 6.65 5.19
N GLY A 231 -24.17 5.48 5.39
CA GLY A 231 -24.84 5.15 6.64
C GLY A 231 -23.91 5.24 7.86
N PRO A 232 -24.45 5.54 9.05
CA PRO A 232 -23.70 5.78 10.30
C PRO A 232 -22.95 4.54 10.86
N HIS A 233 -23.01 3.38 10.21
CA HIS A 233 -22.49 2.10 10.71
C HIS A 233 -21.34 1.51 9.88
N ASN A 234 -20.70 2.28 8.99
CA ASN A 234 -19.60 1.76 8.17
C ASN A 234 -18.26 1.85 8.92
N HIS A 235 -18.01 0.88 9.82
CA HIS A 235 -16.77 0.80 10.61
C HIS A 235 -15.52 0.85 9.72
N ASP A 236 -15.58 0.22 8.55
CA ASP A 236 -14.50 0.24 7.56
C ASP A 236 -14.25 1.66 7.00
N ARG A 237 -15.28 2.48 6.82
CA ARG A 237 -15.14 3.88 6.36
C ARG A 237 -14.44 4.76 7.41
N VAL A 238 -14.78 4.58 8.68
CA VAL A 238 -14.11 5.29 9.80
C VAL A 238 -12.66 4.83 9.92
N ALA A 239 -12.41 3.54 9.79
CA ALA A 239 -11.07 2.97 9.78
C ALA A 239 -10.21 3.51 8.64
N ALA A 240 -10.75 3.54 7.42
CA ALA A 240 -10.10 4.13 6.25
C ALA A 240 -9.76 5.61 6.45
N GLY A 241 -10.72 6.38 7.01
CA GLY A 241 -10.65 7.84 7.05
C GLY A 241 -10.69 8.47 5.65
N THR A 242 -10.68 9.79 5.58
CA THR A 242 -10.82 10.53 4.30
C THR A 242 -9.75 10.12 3.28
N HIS A 243 -8.50 10.04 3.71
CA HIS A 243 -7.39 9.68 2.83
C HIS A 243 -7.51 8.23 2.31
N GLY A 244 -7.80 7.26 3.17
CA GLY A 244 -7.98 5.86 2.78
C GLY A 244 -9.12 5.66 1.79
N VAL A 245 -10.27 6.34 1.99
CA VAL A 245 -11.41 6.29 1.07
C VAL A 245 -11.07 6.89 -0.30
N LEU A 246 -10.35 8.02 -0.34
CA LEU A 246 -9.96 8.65 -1.61
C LEU A 246 -8.96 7.78 -2.37
N GLN A 247 -7.97 7.22 -1.69
CA GLN A 247 -7.01 6.30 -2.32
C GLN A 247 -7.70 5.01 -2.78
N ALA A 248 -8.62 4.44 -1.99
CA ALA A 248 -9.42 3.29 -2.39
C ALA A 248 -10.28 3.58 -3.64
N LYS A 249 -10.90 4.77 -3.73
CA LYS A 249 -11.63 5.20 -4.94
C LYS A 249 -10.72 5.33 -6.15
N ARG A 250 -9.52 5.88 -5.98
CA ARG A 250 -8.52 5.97 -7.05
C ARG A 250 -8.10 4.58 -7.50
N LEU A 251 -7.80 3.70 -6.55
CA LEU A 251 -7.40 2.32 -6.80
C LEU A 251 -8.51 1.53 -7.46
N GLN A 252 -9.77 1.63 -7.05
CA GLN A 252 -10.87 0.88 -7.68
C GLN A 252 -11.03 1.23 -9.17
N LYS A 253 -10.74 2.47 -9.59
CA LYS A 253 -10.76 2.84 -11.01
C LYS A 253 -9.62 2.21 -11.81
N VAL A 254 -8.49 1.96 -11.16
CA VAL A 254 -7.29 1.41 -11.81
C VAL A 254 -7.19 -0.11 -11.62
N LEU A 255 -7.69 -0.66 -10.54
CA LEU A 255 -7.57 -2.07 -10.14
C LEU A 255 -8.91 -2.52 -9.56
N PRO A 256 -9.97 -2.63 -10.39
CA PRO A 256 -11.28 -3.07 -9.91
C PRO A 256 -11.22 -4.49 -9.30
N GLN A 257 -10.33 -5.35 -9.79
CA GLN A 257 -10.13 -6.71 -9.31
C GLN A 257 -9.70 -6.72 -7.83
N LEU A 258 -8.81 -5.80 -7.42
CA LEU A 258 -8.38 -5.70 -6.03
C LEU A 258 -9.55 -5.39 -5.08
N GLY A 259 -10.47 -4.50 -5.49
CA GLY A 259 -11.68 -4.22 -4.73
C GLY A 259 -12.59 -5.45 -4.60
N ALA A 260 -12.76 -6.21 -5.69
CA ALA A 260 -13.52 -7.45 -5.70
C ALA A 260 -12.89 -8.53 -4.79
N MET A 261 -11.56 -8.69 -4.85
CA MET A 261 -10.79 -9.60 -3.99
C MET A 261 -10.99 -9.25 -2.51
N VAL A 262 -10.78 -7.98 -2.12
CA VAL A 262 -10.96 -7.53 -0.72
C VAL A 262 -12.40 -7.74 -0.23
N GLY A 263 -13.40 -7.46 -1.08
CA GLY A 263 -14.81 -7.68 -0.74
C GLY A 263 -15.16 -9.17 -0.60
N ALA A 264 -14.68 -10.02 -1.51
CA ALA A 264 -14.85 -11.48 -1.44
C ALA A 264 -14.18 -12.04 -0.18
N ARG A 265 -12.92 -11.68 0.04
CA ARG A 265 -12.10 -12.06 1.19
C ARG A 265 -12.80 -11.75 2.52
N THR A 266 -13.30 -10.52 2.65
CA THR A 266 -14.00 -10.08 3.86
C THR A 266 -15.24 -10.93 4.11
N ARG A 267 -16.09 -11.11 3.09
CA ARG A 267 -17.35 -11.85 3.20
C ARG A 267 -17.16 -13.33 3.46
N GLN A 268 -16.17 -13.95 2.81
CA GLN A 268 -15.94 -15.38 2.95
C GLN A 268 -15.37 -15.70 4.34
N CYS A 269 -14.44 -14.88 4.87
CA CYS A 269 -14.00 -15.00 6.26
C CYS A 269 -15.16 -14.85 7.25
N ASP A 270 -16.09 -13.90 7.01
CA ASP A 270 -17.25 -13.72 7.89
C ASP A 270 -18.24 -14.88 7.83
N GLN A 271 -18.36 -15.53 6.67
CA GLN A 271 -19.18 -16.74 6.54
C GLN A 271 -18.55 -17.91 7.32
N VAL A 272 -17.22 -18.04 7.30
CA VAL A 272 -16.51 -19.04 8.09
C VAL A 272 -16.69 -18.76 9.59
N LEU A 273 -16.52 -17.51 10.04
CA LEU A 273 -16.79 -17.13 11.43
C LEU A 273 -18.19 -17.53 11.88
N ARG A 274 -19.22 -17.22 11.08
CA ARG A 274 -20.62 -17.58 11.37
C ARG A 274 -20.92 -19.07 11.32
N SER A 275 -20.09 -19.86 10.65
CA SER A 275 -20.28 -21.31 10.56
C SER A 275 -19.77 -22.06 11.79
N ILE A 276 -19.06 -21.39 12.69
CA ILE A 276 -18.49 -21.97 13.90
C ILE A 276 -19.41 -21.61 15.08
N ASP A 277 -20.30 -22.52 15.42
CA ASP A 277 -21.17 -22.38 16.59
C ASP A 277 -20.36 -22.46 17.88
N GLY A 278 -20.61 -21.54 18.81
CA GLY A 278 -19.97 -21.54 20.13
C GLY A 278 -18.48 -21.21 20.11
N ILE A 279 -18.00 -20.41 19.14
CA ILE A 279 -16.61 -19.94 19.11
C ILE A 279 -16.22 -19.28 20.44
N GLU A 280 -15.09 -19.70 21.00
CA GLU A 280 -14.57 -19.20 22.28
C GLU A 280 -13.44 -18.20 22.08
N GLN A 281 -12.66 -18.35 20.99
CA GLN A 281 -11.55 -17.45 20.69
C GLN A 281 -11.47 -17.10 19.21
N LEU A 282 -11.13 -15.84 18.93
CA LEU A 282 -10.75 -15.36 17.60
C LEU A 282 -9.33 -14.84 17.65
N VAL A 283 -8.42 -15.43 16.87
CA VAL A 283 -7.03 -14.97 16.74
C VAL A 283 -6.86 -14.31 15.38
N MET A 284 -6.58 -13.01 15.37
CA MET A 284 -6.36 -12.22 14.15
C MET A 284 -4.87 -11.94 13.96
N ILE A 285 -4.27 -12.60 12.97
CA ILE A 285 -2.85 -12.47 12.63
C ILE A 285 -2.71 -11.44 11.51
N GLY A 286 -2.12 -10.29 11.83
CA GLY A 286 -2.14 -9.11 10.95
C GLY A 286 -3.44 -8.36 11.08
N ALA A 287 -3.86 -8.07 12.32
CA ALA A 287 -5.18 -7.52 12.62
C ALA A 287 -5.47 -6.18 11.91
N GLY A 288 -4.42 -5.37 11.68
CA GLY A 288 -4.47 -4.10 10.98
C GLY A 288 -5.70 -3.28 11.34
N LEU A 289 -6.45 -2.88 10.32
CA LEU A 289 -7.70 -2.13 10.44
C LEU A 289 -8.95 -2.98 10.21
N ASP A 290 -8.89 -4.30 10.42
CA ASP A 290 -10.08 -5.15 10.37
C ASP A 290 -10.96 -4.97 11.61
N MET A 291 -12.15 -4.41 11.44
CA MET A 291 -13.08 -4.13 12.53
C MET A 291 -14.07 -5.29 12.79
N ARG A 292 -13.76 -6.53 12.40
CA ARG A 292 -14.56 -7.75 12.73
C ARG A 292 -15.02 -7.81 14.18
N PRO A 293 -14.14 -7.61 15.20
CA PRO A 293 -14.55 -7.68 16.59
C PRO A 293 -15.70 -6.73 16.94
N ILE A 294 -15.77 -5.58 16.27
CA ILE A 294 -16.81 -4.56 16.50
C ILE A 294 -18.02 -4.82 15.60
N ARG A 295 -17.82 -5.06 14.30
CA ARG A 295 -18.92 -5.20 13.32
C ARG A 295 -19.62 -6.57 13.38
N ARG A 296 -18.98 -7.58 13.98
CA ARG A 296 -19.52 -8.94 14.19
C ARG A 296 -19.60 -9.30 15.68
N ALA A 297 -19.73 -8.28 16.54
CA ALA A 297 -19.83 -8.45 18.00
C ALA A 297 -20.89 -9.48 18.42
N ALA A 298 -22.02 -9.55 17.71
CA ALA A 298 -23.08 -10.53 17.96
C ALA A 298 -22.63 -11.99 17.71
N ASP A 299 -21.84 -12.24 16.67
CA ASP A 299 -21.31 -13.60 16.38
C ASP A 299 -20.19 -13.99 17.37
N LEU A 300 -19.53 -13.00 17.97
CA LEU A 300 -18.39 -13.17 18.88
C LEU A 300 -18.80 -13.01 20.35
N ARG A 301 -20.09 -13.08 20.66
CA ARG A 301 -20.59 -12.86 22.03
C ARG A 301 -19.99 -13.92 22.97
N GLY A 302 -19.24 -13.45 23.96
CA GLY A 302 -18.58 -14.31 24.96
C GLY A 302 -17.23 -14.87 24.51
N ALA A 303 -16.81 -14.61 23.26
CA ALA A 303 -15.49 -15.00 22.78
C ALA A 303 -14.42 -13.98 23.21
N THR A 304 -13.18 -14.45 23.34
CA THR A 304 -12.00 -13.61 23.54
C THR A 304 -11.28 -13.40 22.21
N VAL A 305 -10.98 -12.15 21.88
CA VAL A 305 -10.28 -11.79 20.63
C VAL A 305 -8.82 -11.45 20.91
N PHE A 306 -7.91 -12.04 20.14
CA PHE A 306 -6.49 -11.72 20.14
C PHE A 306 -6.13 -11.00 18.84
N GLU A 307 -5.60 -9.79 18.96
CA GLU A 307 -5.23 -8.92 17.84
C GLU A 307 -3.70 -8.85 17.75
N LEU A 308 -3.11 -9.54 16.78
CA LEU A 308 -1.66 -9.61 16.60
C LEU A 308 -1.24 -8.74 15.42
N ASP A 309 -0.33 -7.81 15.67
CA ASP A 309 0.27 -6.96 14.65
C ASP A 309 1.51 -6.24 15.21
N LEU A 310 2.20 -5.49 14.35
CA LEU A 310 3.28 -4.60 14.77
C LEU A 310 2.76 -3.54 15.78
N PRO A 311 3.57 -3.11 16.76
CA PRO A 311 3.17 -2.10 17.74
C PRO A 311 2.58 -0.82 17.11
N VAL A 312 3.13 -0.38 15.97
CA VAL A 312 2.68 0.81 15.26
C VAL A 312 1.26 0.65 14.68
N MET A 313 0.91 -0.56 14.25
CA MET A 313 -0.40 -0.88 13.71
C MET A 313 -1.44 -1.06 14.80
N LEU A 314 -1.08 -1.72 15.91
CA LEU A 314 -1.95 -1.83 17.10
C LEU A 314 -2.30 -0.45 17.67
N ALA A 315 -1.32 0.46 17.77
CA ALA A 315 -1.56 1.83 18.19
C ALA A 315 -2.47 2.61 17.21
N GLU A 316 -2.35 2.36 15.90
CA GLU A 316 -3.23 2.97 14.90
C GLU A 316 -4.66 2.44 14.99
N ARG A 317 -4.80 1.13 15.16
CA ARG A 317 -6.06 0.44 15.37
C ARG A 317 -6.78 0.97 16.61
N GLN A 318 -6.08 1.10 17.74
CA GLN A 318 -6.64 1.64 18.98
C GLN A 318 -7.24 3.05 18.77
N ARG A 319 -6.52 3.94 18.07
CA ARG A 319 -7.04 5.28 17.70
C ARG A 319 -8.28 5.24 16.81
N VAL A 320 -8.47 4.20 16.00
CA VAL A 320 -9.66 4.03 15.16
C VAL A 320 -10.83 3.58 16.02
N ILE A 321 -10.60 2.63 16.92
CA ILE A 321 -11.60 2.10 17.84
C ILE A 321 -12.13 3.22 18.76
N GLU A 322 -11.25 4.02 19.36
CA GLU A 322 -11.65 5.17 20.18
C GLU A 322 -12.53 6.17 19.40
N ARG A 323 -12.24 6.37 18.10
CA ARG A 323 -13.08 7.21 17.24
C ARG A 323 -14.44 6.57 16.94
N LEU A 324 -14.49 5.25 16.75
CA LEU A 324 -15.75 4.52 16.57
C LEU A 324 -16.62 4.60 17.83
N GLU A 325 -16.02 4.45 19.00
CA GLU A 325 -16.68 4.60 20.31
C GLU A 325 -17.34 5.98 20.43
N GLN A 326 -16.57 7.03 20.18
CA GLN A 326 -17.05 8.41 20.26
C GLN A 326 -18.17 8.73 19.27
N GLN A 327 -18.13 8.16 18.07
CA GLN A 327 -19.07 8.51 16.99
C GLN A 327 -20.37 7.72 17.01
N SER A 328 -20.34 6.48 17.51
CA SER A 328 -21.44 5.53 17.26
C SER A 328 -21.82 4.66 18.45
N GLY A 329 -21.08 4.72 19.57
CA GLY A 329 -21.28 3.80 20.70
C GLY A 329 -21.09 2.32 20.32
N ALA A 330 -20.61 2.01 19.11
CA ALA A 330 -20.65 0.69 18.49
C ALA A 330 -19.74 -0.37 19.13
N VAL A 331 -19.01 -0.01 20.20
CA VAL A 331 -18.10 -0.93 20.91
C VAL A 331 -18.71 -1.43 22.21
N ALA A 332 -19.89 -0.96 22.60
CA ALA A 332 -20.55 -1.37 23.85
C ALA A 332 -20.79 -2.89 23.94
N ASP A 333 -21.11 -3.53 22.82
CA ASP A 333 -21.34 -4.98 22.73
C ASP A 333 -20.09 -5.77 22.26
N ALA A 334 -18.96 -5.09 22.05
CA ALA A 334 -17.77 -5.75 21.51
C ALA A 334 -17.20 -6.77 22.51
N PRO A 335 -16.65 -7.90 22.01
CA PRO A 335 -16.03 -8.91 22.85
C PRO A 335 -14.81 -8.36 23.58
N GLU A 336 -14.34 -9.12 24.57
CA GLU A 336 -13.03 -8.89 25.20
C GLU A 336 -11.94 -8.98 24.13
N ARG A 337 -10.99 -8.03 24.12
CA ARG A 337 -9.92 -7.95 23.12
C ARG A 337 -8.57 -7.73 23.79
N HIS A 338 -7.58 -8.50 23.35
CA HIS A 338 -6.20 -8.40 23.79
C HIS A 338 -5.29 -8.11 22.60
N GLN A 339 -4.53 -7.03 22.69
CA GLN A 339 -3.51 -6.68 21.69
C GLN A 339 -2.19 -7.33 22.05
N ILE A 340 -1.61 -8.09 21.11
CA ILE A 340 -0.32 -8.75 21.28
C ILE A 340 0.62 -8.23 20.20
N ALA A 341 1.60 -7.44 20.60
CA ALA A 341 2.63 -6.93 19.69
C ALA A 341 3.45 -8.08 19.12
N ALA A 342 3.57 -8.14 17.79
CA ALA A 342 4.31 -9.17 17.09
C ALA A 342 4.91 -8.62 15.79
N ASP A 343 6.19 -8.88 15.55
CA ASP A 343 6.84 -8.83 14.25
C ASP A 343 6.95 -10.25 13.68
N PHE A 344 6.12 -10.58 12.70
CA PHE A 344 6.03 -11.93 12.13
C PHE A 344 7.33 -12.41 11.44
N LEU A 345 8.30 -11.52 11.18
CA LEU A 345 9.61 -11.92 10.67
C LEU A 345 10.54 -12.46 11.76
N GLN A 346 10.32 -12.05 13.01
CA GLN A 346 11.23 -12.29 14.14
C GLN A 346 10.60 -13.12 15.24
N ASP A 347 9.31 -12.91 15.51
CA ASP A 347 8.60 -13.48 16.65
C ASP A 347 7.91 -14.81 16.33
N ASP A 348 7.86 -15.67 17.34
CA ASP A 348 7.09 -16.91 17.32
C ASP A 348 5.66 -16.64 17.84
N VAL A 349 4.72 -16.50 16.90
CA VAL A 349 3.31 -16.12 17.19
C VAL A 349 2.63 -17.05 18.20
N GLY A 350 2.81 -18.35 18.06
CA GLY A 350 2.26 -19.37 18.95
C GLY A 350 2.82 -19.28 20.37
N GLU A 351 4.12 -18.97 20.53
CA GLU A 351 4.71 -18.75 21.85
C GLU A 351 4.21 -17.46 22.50
N LEU A 352 3.97 -16.41 21.71
CA LEU A 352 3.34 -15.17 22.22
C LEU A 352 1.91 -15.43 22.71
N LEU A 353 1.13 -16.20 21.96
CA LEU A 353 -0.22 -16.62 22.36
C LEU A 353 -0.17 -17.45 23.64
N GLN A 354 0.68 -18.49 23.70
CA GLN A 354 0.79 -19.37 24.86
C GLN A 354 1.11 -18.61 26.16
N LYS A 355 1.94 -17.58 26.08
CA LYS A 355 2.33 -16.75 27.24
C LYS A 355 1.22 -15.80 27.68
N HIS A 356 0.25 -15.52 26.82
CA HIS A 356 -0.82 -14.58 27.13
C HIS A 356 -1.84 -15.22 28.08
N PHE A 357 -2.06 -14.61 29.24
CA PHE A 357 -2.86 -15.18 30.33
C PHE A 357 -4.30 -15.55 29.94
N ALA A 358 -4.89 -14.85 28.96
CA ALA A 358 -6.26 -15.07 28.50
C ALA A 358 -6.38 -16.13 27.39
N PHE A 359 -5.28 -16.60 26.80
CA PHE A 359 -5.31 -17.55 25.69
C PHE A 359 -5.32 -19.00 26.20
N SER A 360 -6.20 -19.82 25.63
CA SER A 360 -6.29 -21.26 25.87
C SER A 360 -6.07 -22.04 24.56
N GLU A 361 -5.18 -23.01 24.59
CA GLU A 361 -4.90 -23.91 23.46
C GLU A 361 -6.05 -24.89 23.17
N THR A 362 -6.88 -25.17 24.19
CA THR A 362 -7.98 -26.13 24.13
C THR A 362 -9.34 -25.47 23.88
N ALA A 363 -9.41 -24.14 23.78
CA ALA A 363 -10.64 -23.45 23.44
C ALA A 363 -10.91 -23.51 21.93
N LEU A 364 -12.18 -23.59 21.54
CA LEU A 364 -12.60 -23.55 20.14
C LEU A 364 -12.21 -22.20 19.51
N THR A 365 -11.21 -22.25 18.63
CA THR A 365 -10.53 -21.05 18.12
C THR A 365 -10.64 -20.96 16.59
N LEU A 366 -11.01 -19.79 16.09
CA LEU A 366 -10.77 -19.41 14.69
C LEU A 366 -9.48 -18.59 14.60
N PHE A 367 -8.50 -19.08 13.86
CA PHE A 367 -7.31 -18.33 13.47
C PHE A 367 -7.54 -17.69 12.11
N VAL A 368 -7.40 -16.37 12.00
CA VAL A 368 -7.56 -15.59 10.77
C VAL A 368 -6.21 -15.02 10.37
N TYR A 369 -5.69 -15.46 9.22
CA TYR A 369 -4.48 -14.92 8.61
C TYR A 369 -4.82 -14.23 7.29
N GLU A 370 -5.36 -13.00 7.39
CA GLU A 370 -5.89 -12.24 6.26
C GLU A 370 -4.88 -11.26 5.67
N GLY A 371 -4.73 -11.25 4.33
CA GLY A 371 -4.04 -10.20 3.59
C GLY A 371 -2.55 -10.11 3.93
N CYS A 372 -1.97 -11.21 4.41
CA CYS A 372 -0.59 -11.27 4.88
C CYS A 372 0.25 -12.27 4.07
N SER A 373 -0.27 -13.47 3.79
CA SER A 373 0.52 -14.59 3.28
C SER A 373 1.32 -14.27 2.00
N MET A 374 0.77 -13.41 1.15
CA MET A 374 1.38 -13.00 -0.12
C MET A 374 2.53 -12.00 0.01
N TYR A 375 2.78 -11.47 1.20
CA TYR A 375 3.86 -10.51 1.49
C TYR A 375 5.02 -11.14 2.29
N PHE A 376 4.89 -12.42 2.65
CA PHE A 376 5.94 -13.20 3.31
C PHE A 376 6.45 -14.27 2.36
N ASP A 377 7.74 -14.60 2.42
CA ASP A 377 8.28 -15.71 1.63
C ASP A 377 7.73 -17.08 2.10
N GLU A 378 8.04 -18.14 1.35
CA GLU A 378 7.58 -19.50 1.69
C GLU A 378 8.00 -19.92 3.11
N GLN A 379 9.26 -19.69 3.49
CA GLN A 379 9.80 -20.13 4.77
C GLN A 379 9.18 -19.35 5.92
N GLN A 380 8.98 -18.05 5.75
CA GLN A 380 8.31 -17.15 6.70
C GLN A 380 6.88 -17.63 6.95
N ASN A 381 6.11 -17.90 5.88
CA ASN A 381 4.76 -18.46 6.02
C ASN A 381 4.77 -19.83 6.71
N GLN A 382 5.68 -20.75 6.33
CA GLN A 382 5.77 -22.06 6.97
C GLN A 382 6.09 -21.94 8.47
N ARG A 383 7.01 -21.06 8.87
CA ARG A 383 7.35 -20.82 10.28
C ARG A 383 6.15 -20.33 11.06
N LEU A 384 5.44 -19.32 10.56
CA LEU A 384 4.25 -18.76 11.20
C LEU A 384 3.13 -19.81 11.32
N LEU A 385 2.83 -20.52 10.24
CA LEU A 385 1.78 -21.54 10.22
C LEU A 385 2.10 -22.71 11.16
N ARG A 386 3.34 -23.23 11.15
CA ARG A 386 3.75 -24.28 12.12
C ARG A 386 3.71 -23.77 13.56
N SER A 387 4.02 -22.50 13.77
CA SER A 387 3.97 -21.87 15.08
C SER A 387 2.53 -21.87 15.66
N ILE A 388 1.54 -21.42 14.90
CA ILE A 388 0.13 -21.46 15.34
C ILE A 388 -0.43 -22.89 15.42
N ARG A 389 -0.01 -23.78 14.51
CA ARG A 389 -0.42 -25.19 14.49
C ARG A 389 -0.11 -25.90 15.81
N ARG A 390 1.01 -25.56 16.45
CA ARG A 390 1.39 -26.12 17.76
C ARG A 390 0.39 -25.77 18.87
N ARG A 391 -0.31 -24.65 18.76
CA ARG A 391 -1.23 -24.10 19.78
C ARG A 391 -2.70 -24.38 19.52
N MET A 392 -3.02 -24.83 18.31
CA MET A 392 -4.36 -25.26 17.92
C MET A 392 -4.59 -26.70 18.38
N LYS A 393 -5.09 -26.91 19.61
CA LYS A 393 -5.34 -28.25 20.17
C LYS A 393 -6.80 -28.67 20.14
N HIS A 394 -7.73 -27.73 20.11
CA HIS A 394 -9.15 -28.08 19.99
C HIS A 394 -9.44 -28.64 18.58
N PRO A 395 -10.04 -29.85 18.46
CA PRO A 395 -10.16 -30.55 17.18
C PRO A 395 -11.08 -29.86 16.17
N GLN A 396 -12.01 -29.02 16.64
CA GLN A 396 -12.91 -28.24 15.78
C GLN A 396 -12.42 -26.82 15.50
N SER A 397 -11.25 -26.43 16.02
CA SER A 397 -10.65 -25.15 15.65
C SER A 397 -10.41 -25.08 14.14
N VAL A 398 -10.41 -23.87 13.60
CA VAL A 398 -10.24 -23.62 12.17
C VAL A 398 -9.15 -22.57 11.96
N LEU A 399 -8.24 -22.83 11.03
CA LEU A 399 -7.43 -21.81 10.37
C LEU A 399 -8.19 -21.35 9.13
N TRP A 400 -8.34 -20.04 9.00
CA TRP A 400 -8.76 -19.36 7.80
C TRP A 400 -7.61 -18.50 7.28
N MET A 401 -7.27 -18.62 6.02
CA MET A 401 -6.30 -17.74 5.36
C MET A 401 -6.67 -17.51 3.90
N ASP A 402 -6.25 -16.37 3.38
CA ASP A 402 -6.22 -16.12 1.94
C ASP A 402 -4.80 -16.29 1.41
N CYS A 403 -4.69 -16.61 0.13
CA CYS A 403 -3.43 -16.67 -0.59
C CYS A 403 -3.65 -16.39 -2.07
N VAL A 404 -2.56 -16.12 -2.78
CA VAL A 404 -2.54 -16.05 -4.24
C VAL A 404 -1.75 -17.22 -4.80
N THR A 405 -1.86 -17.46 -6.10
CA THR A 405 -0.99 -18.42 -6.80
C THR A 405 0.23 -17.70 -7.41
N PRO A 406 1.26 -18.44 -7.87
CA PRO A 406 2.39 -17.85 -8.60
C PRO A 406 2.02 -17.07 -9.86
N ALA A 407 0.81 -17.28 -10.41
CA ALA A 407 0.35 -16.64 -11.64
C ALA A 407 0.28 -15.10 -11.56
N VAL A 408 -0.09 -14.57 -10.40
CA VAL A 408 -0.18 -13.12 -10.14
C VAL A 408 1.08 -12.56 -9.47
N ILE A 409 2.21 -13.28 -9.61
CA ILE A 409 3.52 -12.93 -9.04
C ILE A 409 4.59 -12.95 -10.12
N ASN A 410 4.64 -14.07 -10.86
CA ASN A 410 5.55 -14.32 -11.96
C ASN A 410 4.69 -14.22 -13.23
N GLU A 411 4.96 -13.25 -14.11
CA GLU A 411 4.21 -12.89 -15.33
C GLU A 411 4.14 -13.99 -16.41
N GLY A 412 3.94 -15.26 -16.03
CA GLY A 412 4.13 -16.44 -16.87
C GLY A 412 2.84 -17.11 -17.37
N THR A 413 1.66 -16.54 -17.11
CA THR A 413 0.39 -17.19 -17.51
C THR A 413 0.04 -17.02 -18.99
N GLY A 414 0.52 -15.95 -19.63
CA GLY A 414 0.09 -15.58 -20.98
C GLY A 414 -1.30 -14.93 -21.05
N ASP A 415 -1.99 -14.75 -19.92
CA ASP A 415 -3.31 -14.11 -19.86
C ASP A 415 -3.16 -12.58 -19.74
N PRO A 416 -3.66 -11.78 -20.72
CA PRO A 416 -3.52 -10.33 -20.70
C PRO A 416 -4.11 -9.65 -19.46
N ASN A 417 -5.18 -10.20 -18.86
CA ASN A 417 -5.79 -9.60 -17.66
C ASN A 417 -4.90 -9.80 -16.44
N ILE A 418 -4.27 -10.98 -16.32
CA ILE A 418 -3.33 -11.27 -15.23
C ILE A 418 -2.07 -10.41 -15.39
N HIS A 419 -1.54 -10.30 -16.60
CA HIS A 419 -0.42 -9.39 -16.88
C HIS A 419 -0.74 -7.95 -16.51
N GLU A 420 -1.89 -7.44 -16.97
CA GLU A 420 -2.31 -6.08 -16.65
C GLU A 420 -2.53 -5.87 -15.14
N PHE A 421 -3.07 -6.85 -14.43
CA PHE A 421 -3.21 -6.80 -12.98
C PHE A 421 -1.86 -6.71 -12.27
N VAL A 422 -0.89 -7.56 -12.65
CA VAL A 422 0.47 -7.54 -12.08
C VAL A 422 1.16 -6.20 -12.36
N ASP A 423 1.10 -5.73 -13.61
CA ASP A 423 1.64 -4.43 -14.04
C ASP A 423 1.11 -3.28 -13.19
N ARG A 424 -0.21 -3.29 -12.92
CA ARG A 424 -0.88 -2.25 -12.15
C ARG A 424 -0.58 -2.37 -10.65
N MET A 425 -0.47 -3.58 -10.11
CA MET A 425 -0.07 -3.83 -8.71
C MET A 425 1.37 -3.38 -8.44
N GLU A 426 2.28 -3.61 -9.38
CA GLU A 426 3.65 -3.13 -9.29
C GLU A 426 3.70 -1.59 -9.31
N MET A 427 2.95 -0.96 -10.20
CA MET A 427 2.93 0.50 -10.32
C MET A 427 2.49 1.21 -9.03
N ILE A 428 1.56 0.62 -8.28
CA ILE A 428 1.07 1.21 -7.03
C ILE A 428 1.92 0.82 -5.83
N GLY A 429 2.95 -0.02 -6.01
CA GLY A 429 3.87 -0.46 -4.97
C GLY A 429 3.30 -1.57 -4.06
N GLU A 430 2.27 -2.29 -4.48
CA GLU A 430 1.55 -3.31 -3.69
C GLU A 430 1.84 -4.74 -4.20
N ARG A 431 2.97 -4.96 -4.86
CA ARG A 431 3.35 -6.26 -5.47
C ARG A 431 3.30 -7.41 -4.45
N PHE A 432 2.74 -8.54 -4.90
CA PHE A 432 2.81 -9.82 -4.18
C PHE A 432 4.17 -10.51 -4.37
N VAL A 433 4.68 -11.13 -3.31
CA VAL A 433 6.01 -11.74 -3.26
C VAL A 433 5.93 -13.27 -3.30
N TYR A 434 4.87 -13.86 -2.74
CA TYR A 434 4.74 -15.32 -2.63
C TYR A 434 3.29 -15.80 -2.76
N GLY A 435 3.14 -17.04 -3.21
CA GLY A 435 1.86 -17.72 -3.34
C GLY A 435 2.09 -19.22 -3.62
N PRO A 436 1.49 -20.15 -2.86
CA PRO A 436 1.69 -21.57 -3.11
C PRO A 436 1.00 -22.00 -4.41
N ALA A 437 1.70 -22.78 -5.24
CA ALA A 437 1.10 -23.38 -6.44
C ALA A 437 0.00 -24.39 -6.10
N ASP A 438 0.18 -25.13 -4.99
CA ASP A 438 -0.80 -26.02 -4.39
C ASP A 438 -0.99 -25.64 -2.91
N PRO A 439 -2.03 -24.86 -2.58
CA PRO A 439 -2.34 -24.48 -1.20
C PRO A 439 -2.56 -25.68 -0.27
N ARG A 440 -3.10 -26.79 -0.78
CA ARG A 440 -3.38 -27.98 0.03
C ARG A 440 -2.09 -28.70 0.41
N ALA A 441 -1.18 -28.88 -0.53
CA ALA A 441 0.15 -29.45 -0.26
C ALA A 441 0.95 -28.55 0.68
N PHE A 442 0.90 -27.22 0.47
CA PHE A 442 1.56 -26.25 1.32
C PHE A 442 1.07 -26.31 2.78
N LEU A 443 -0.25 -26.31 3.00
CA LEU A 443 -0.85 -26.45 4.33
C LEU A 443 -0.47 -27.77 5.00
N ARG A 444 -0.45 -28.88 4.24
CA ARG A 444 0.00 -30.19 4.76
C ARG A 444 1.44 -30.16 5.25
N SER A 445 2.34 -29.48 4.54
CA SER A 445 3.75 -29.29 4.97
C SER A 445 3.89 -28.47 6.26
N CYS A 446 2.83 -27.76 6.66
CA CYS A 446 2.73 -26.99 7.90
C CYS A 446 1.98 -27.75 9.01
N GLY A 447 1.56 -29.00 8.77
CA GLY A 447 0.84 -29.84 9.72
C GLY A 447 -0.67 -29.65 9.74
N PHE A 448 -1.24 -29.00 8.72
CA PHE A 448 -2.68 -28.79 8.59
C PHE A 448 -3.33 -29.70 7.55
N VAL A 449 -4.61 -30.00 7.73
CA VAL A 449 -5.45 -30.62 6.72
C VAL A 449 -6.37 -29.56 6.12
N CYS A 450 -6.26 -29.33 4.82
CA CYS A 450 -7.11 -28.36 4.11
C CYS A 450 -8.54 -28.89 3.94
N SER A 451 -9.48 -28.24 4.59
CA SER A 451 -10.91 -28.57 4.59
C SER A 451 -11.64 -27.93 3.40
N SER A 452 -11.25 -26.72 3.00
CA SER A 452 -11.84 -26.00 1.87
C SER A 452 -10.79 -25.17 1.13
N ASP A 453 -10.95 -25.04 -0.18
CA ASP A 453 -10.14 -24.20 -1.08
C ASP A 453 -11.10 -23.65 -2.14
N VAL A 454 -11.40 -22.34 -2.04
CA VAL A 454 -12.37 -21.64 -2.88
C VAL A 454 -11.71 -20.42 -3.48
N THR A 455 -11.82 -20.25 -4.79
CA THR A 455 -11.30 -19.06 -5.46
C THR A 455 -12.24 -17.86 -5.28
N ALA A 456 -11.71 -16.64 -5.37
CA ALA A 456 -12.54 -15.44 -5.39
C ALA A 456 -13.48 -15.43 -6.60
N GLN A 457 -13.03 -15.98 -7.74
CA GLN A 457 -13.84 -16.17 -8.93
C GLN A 457 -15.08 -17.02 -8.65
N GLN A 458 -14.91 -18.21 -8.06
CA GLN A 458 -16.01 -19.10 -7.68
C GLN A 458 -16.94 -18.45 -6.64
N PHE A 459 -16.37 -17.81 -5.62
CA PHE A 459 -17.13 -17.17 -4.55
C PHE A 459 -18.00 -16.00 -5.06
N LEU A 460 -17.50 -15.27 -6.05
CA LEU A 460 -18.18 -14.12 -6.65
C LEU A 460 -19.09 -14.49 -7.84
N GLY A 461 -18.97 -15.70 -8.39
CA GLY A 461 -19.58 -16.05 -9.67
C GLY A 461 -19.07 -15.18 -10.82
N SER A 462 -17.78 -14.83 -10.79
CA SER A 462 -17.14 -13.98 -11.80
C SER A 462 -16.52 -14.83 -12.92
N GLU A 463 -16.36 -14.24 -14.11
CA GLU A 463 -15.58 -14.82 -15.21
C GLU A 463 -14.15 -14.26 -15.29
N ASP A 464 -13.78 -13.31 -14.43
CA ASP A 464 -12.45 -12.69 -14.43
C ASP A 464 -11.38 -13.70 -13.99
N PRO A 465 -10.39 -14.03 -14.84
CA PRO A 465 -9.38 -15.05 -14.53
C PRO A 465 -8.44 -14.62 -13.40
N THR A 466 -8.22 -13.32 -13.19
CA THR A 466 -7.36 -12.82 -12.09
C THR A 466 -7.94 -13.19 -10.72
N LEU A 467 -9.27 -13.26 -10.62
CA LEU A 467 -9.96 -13.66 -9.40
C LEU A 467 -9.87 -15.18 -9.16
N GLY A 468 -9.54 -15.96 -10.19
CA GLY A 468 -9.26 -17.39 -10.09
C GLY A 468 -7.95 -17.68 -9.38
N GLU A 469 -7.01 -16.72 -9.43
CA GLU A 469 -5.70 -16.81 -8.80
C GLU A 469 -5.69 -16.35 -7.34
N TYR A 470 -6.81 -15.85 -6.83
CA TYR A 470 -6.99 -15.48 -5.43
C TYR A 470 -7.83 -16.52 -4.71
N ARG A 471 -7.33 -17.07 -3.60
CA ARG A 471 -7.91 -18.24 -2.92
C ARG A 471 -8.18 -17.98 -1.45
N PHE A 472 -9.27 -18.56 -0.96
CA PHE A 472 -9.62 -18.64 0.45
C PHE A 472 -9.56 -20.10 0.86
N VAL A 473 -8.74 -20.41 1.87
CA VAL A 473 -8.59 -21.78 2.37
C VAL A 473 -8.98 -21.84 3.83
N THR A 474 -9.67 -22.93 4.19
CA THR A 474 -9.85 -23.32 5.58
C THR A 474 -9.07 -24.60 5.84
N ALA A 475 -8.50 -24.71 7.04
CA ALA A 475 -7.75 -25.87 7.44
C ALA A 475 -7.98 -26.19 8.91
N CYS A 476 -7.90 -27.46 9.27
CA CYS A 476 -7.98 -27.92 10.64
C CYS A 476 -6.70 -28.66 11.04
N GLN A 477 -6.63 -29.02 12.31
CA GLN A 477 -5.62 -29.93 12.81
C GLN A 477 -5.69 -31.27 12.06
N ASP A 478 -4.55 -31.82 11.66
CA ASP A 478 -4.51 -33.24 11.31
C ASP A 478 -4.86 -34.06 12.56
N VAL A 479 -5.96 -34.83 12.49
CA VAL A 479 -6.45 -35.69 13.59
C VAL A 479 -5.58 -36.94 13.71
N VAL A 480 -4.69 -37.19 12.74
CA VAL A 480 -3.77 -38.31 12.75
C VAL A 480 -2.46 -37.90 13.43
N ASP A 481 -2.39 -37.94 14.76
CA ASP A 481 -1.12 -38.08 15.46
C ASP A 481 -1.27 -38.85 16.81
N LEU A 482 -0.79 -40.09 16.79
CA LEU A 482 0.26 -40.63 17.67
C LEU A 482 0.05 -40.70 19.19
N ASP A 483 -1.09 -41.20 19.70
CA ASP A 483 -1.17 -41.68 21.10
C ASP A 483 -2.03 -42.95 21.31
N SER A 484 -2.47 -43.64 20.25
CA SER A 484 -3.36 -44.81 20.37
C SER A 484 -2.70 -46.18 20.14
N VAL A 485 -1.37 -46.28 20.13
CA VAL A 485 -0.69 -47.59 20.22
C VAL A 485 -0.26 -47.79 21.66
N GLY A 486 -1.18 -48.29 22.48
CA GLY A 486 -0.85 -48.82 23.80
C GLY A 486 0.18 -49.95 23.68
N PRO A 487 0.97 -50.21 24.73
CA PRO A 487 1.96 -51.28 24.70
C PRO A 487 1.24 -52.60 24.46
N VAL A 488 1.62 -53.30 23.39
CA VAL A 488 1.28 -54.71 23.23
C VAL A 488 2.11 -55.47 24.27
N GLU A 489 1.41 -56.18 25.16
CA GLU A 489 1.96 -57.04 26.22
C GLU A 489 2.97 -58.08 25.72
#